data_AF-A0A1M3C8M6-F1
#
_entry.id   AF-A0A1M3C8M6-F1
#
_cell.length_a   1.000
_cell.length_b   1.000
_cell.length_c   1.000
_cell.angle_alpha   90.00
_cell.angle_beta   90.00
_cell.angle_gamma   90.00
#
_symmetry.space_group_name_H-M   'P 1'
#
loop_
_entity.id
_entity.type
_entity.pdbx_description
1 polymer ?
#
loop_
_entity_poly.entity_id
_entity_poly.type
_entity_poly.pdbx_seq_one_letter_code
_entity_poly.pdbx_strand_id
1 'polypeptide(L)'
;MAEYEEFDHRRQALSGAMDVLNPRERRIFEARRLADEPMTLEDLAAEFNVSRERVRQIEVRAFEKVQSAVKAAIARQEQAALEAAR
;
A
#
# COMPACT_ATOMS: atom_id res chain seq x y z
N MET A 1 7.76 -18.11 -17.30
CA MET A 1 8.87 -17.32 -16.73
C MET A 1 8.48 -15.84 -16.64
N ALA A 2 8.00 -15.22 -17.72
CA ALA A 2 7.49 -13.84 -17.69
C ALA A 2 6.38 -13.56 -16.65
N GLU A 3 5.40 -14.46 -16.47
CA GLU A 3 4.33 -14.26 -15.46
C GLU A 3 4.85 -14.27 -14.01
N TYR A 4 5.89 -15.05 -13.71
CA TYR A 4 6.51 -15.10 -12.39
C TYR A 4 7.30 -13.82 -12.09
N GLU A 5 7.98 -13.27 -13.09
CA GLU A 5 8.71 -12.00 -13.00
C GLU A 5 7.75 -10.82 -12.80
N GLU A 6 6.63 -10.79 -13.54
CA GLU A 6 5.60 -9.75 -13.38
C GLU A 6 4.98 -9.79 -11.97
N PHE A 7 4.71 -11.00 -11.46
CA PHE A 7 4.20 -11.19 -10.11
C PHE A 7 5.19 -10.70 -9.05
N ASP A 8 6.48 -11.07 -9.16
CA ASP A 8 7.49 -10.68 -8.19
C ASP A 8 7.75 -9.16 -8.21
N HIS A 9 7.77 -8.54 -9.39
CA HIS A 9 7.87 -7.07 -9.52
C HIS A 9 6.69 -6.35 -8.88
N ARG A 10 5.45 -6.83 -9.08
CA ARG A 10 4.27 -6.26 -8.42
C ARG A 10 4.34 -6.41 -6.90
N ARG A 11 4.79 -7.56 -6.42
CA ARG A 11 4.95 -7.82 -4.99
C ARG A 11 6.01 -6.91 -4.36
N GLN A 12 7.16 -6.74 -5.01
CA GLN A 12 8.21 -5.84 -4.56
C GLN A 12 7.75 -4.38 -4.57
N ALA A 13 7.04 -3.94 -5.62
CA ALA A 13 6.47 -2.61 -5.70
C ALA A 13 5.47 -2.34 -4.55
N LEU A 14 4.62 -3.31 -4.24
CA LEU A 14 3.70 -3.22 -3.10
C LEU A 14 4.46 -3.19 -1.76
N SER A 15 5.46 -4.05 -1.58
CA SER A 15 6.28 -4.08 -0.37
C SER A 15 6.95 -2.73 -0.11
N GLY A 16 7.60 -2.14 -1.11
CA GLY A 16 8.21 -0.81 -0.98
C GLY A 16 7.17 0.31 -0.77
N ALA A 17 5.97 0.16 -1.32
CA ALA A 17 4.87 1.09 -1.08
C ALA A 17 4.32 1.02 0.35
N MET A 18 4.47 -0.09 1.06
CA MET A 18 4.11 -0.17 2.48
C MET A 18 5.08 0.63 3.36
N ASP A 19 6.33 0.82 2.92
CA ASP A 19 7.37 1.55 3.68
C ASP A 19 7.16 3.06 3.70
N VAL A 20 6.34 3.60 2.79
CA VAL A 20 5.96 5.03 2.84
C VAL A 20 4.87 5.34 3.87
N LEU A 21 4.25 4.31 4.45
CA LEU A 21 3.22 4.45 5.48
C LEU A 21 3.86 4.57 6.86
N ASN A 22 3.38 5.53 7.66
CA ASN A 22 3.73 5.54 9.08
C ASN A 22 3.08 4.34 9.81
N PRO A 23 3.51 3.99 11.03
CA PRO A 23 3.00 2.79 11.73
C PRO A 23 1.47 2.75 11.86
N ARG A 24 0.83 3.91 12.05
CA ARG A 24 -0.62 4.02 12.21
C ARG A 24 -1.35 3.84 10.88
N GLU A 25 -0.86 4.47 9.81
CA GLU A 25 -1.36 4.29 8.44
C GLU A 25 -1.21 2.85 7.99
N ARG A 26 -0.04 2.25 8.24
CA ARG A 26 0.25 0.84 7.93
C ARG A 26 -0.72 -0.09 8.63
N ARG A 27 -0.89 0.06 9.95
CA ARG A 27 -1.80 -0.78 10.74
C ARG A 27 -3.25 -0.68 10.25
N ILE A 28 -3.75 0.52 9.96
CA ILE A 28 -5.11 0.71 9.41
C ILE A 28 -5.23 0.09 8.03
N PHE A 29 -4.24 0.29 7.16
CA PHE A 29 -4.25 -0.25 5.80
C PHE A 29 -4.22 -1.78 5.80
N GLU A 30 -3.32 -2.39 6.57
CA GLU A 30 -3.22 -3.85 6.73
C GLU A 30 -4.54 -4.43 7.26
N ALA A 31 -5.06 -3.86 8.36
CA ALA A 31 -6.29 -4.32 8.99
C ALA A 31 -7.54 -4.23 8.08
N ARG A 32 -7.57 -3.27 7.16
CA ARG A 32 -8.74 -3.00 6.29
C ARG A 32 -8.64 -3.67 4.93
N ARG A 33 -7.43 -3.93 4.42
CA ARG A 33 -7.21 -4.33 3.03
C ARG A 33 -6.41 -5.62 2.85
N LEU A 34 -5.54 -5.97 3.79
CA LEU A 34 -4.65 -7.12 3.66
C LEU A 34 -5.00 -8.26 4.63
N ALA A 35 -5.79 -7.98 5.67
CA ALA A 35 -6.30 -9.00 6.57
C ALA A 35 -7.40 -9.84 5.90
N ASP A 36 -7.41 -11.15 6.18
CA ASP A 36 -8.45 -12.07 5.71
C ASP A 36 -9.84 -11.68 6.24
N GLU A 37 -9.88 -11.16 7.48
CA GLU A 37 -11.06 -10.60 8.12
C GLU A 37 -10.85 -9.09 8.38
N PRO A 38 -11.34 -8.21 7.49
CA PRO A 38 -11.12 -6.78 7.61
C PRO A 38 -11.82 -6.17 8.84
N MET A 39 -11.05 -5.54 9.72
CA MET A 39 -11.59 -4.82 10.90
C MET A 39 -12.45 -3.64 10.49
N THR A 40 -13.51 -3.30 11.20
CA THR A 40 -14.35 -2.14 10.85
C THR A 40 -13.67 -0.80 11.18
N LEU A 41 -14.23 0.31 10.67
CA LEU A 41 -13.77 1.64 11.07
C LEU A 41 -14.05 1.91 12.55
N GLU A 42 -15.13 1.37 13.10
CA GLU A 42 -15.45 1.43 14.53
C GLU A 42 -14.40 0.70 15.38
N ASP A 43 -13.99 -0.51 14.99
CA ASP A 43 -12.99 -1.29 15.75
C ASP A 43 -11.65 -0.55 15.83
N LEU A 44 -11.20 -0.01 14.68
CA LEU A 44 -9.96 0.76 14.60
C LEU A 44 -10.08 2.11 15.30
N ALA A 45 -11.27 2.72 15.32
CA ALA A 45 -11.51 3.96 16.05
C ALA A 45 -11.35 3.74 17.56
N ALA A 46 -11.85 2.61 18.06
CA ALA A 46 -11.65 2.18 19.44
C ALA A 46 -10.16 1.85 19.73
N GLU A 47 -9.49 1.08 18.87
CA GLU A 47 -8.06 0.72 19.02
C GLU A 47 -7.16 1.96 19.14
N PHE A 48 -7.40 2.97 18.32
CA PHE A 48 -6.58 4.19 18.29
C PHE A 48 -7.13 5.36 19.14
N ASN A 49 -8.22 5.15 19.87
CA ASN A 49 -8.92 6.17 20.65
C ASN A 49 -9.17 7.46 19.86
N VAL A 50 -9.76 7.33 18.66
CA VAL A 50 -10.14 8.47 17.80
C VAL A 50 -11.52 8.27 17.21
N SER A 51 -12.04 9.29 16.52
CA SER A 51 -13.31 9.15 15.81
C SER A 51 -13.21 8.23 14.58
N ARG A 52 -14.34 7.61 14.22
CA ARG A 52 -14.50 6.83 12.99
C ARG A 52 -14.08 7.62 11.74
N GLU A 53 -14.46 8.89 11.69
CA GLU A 53 -14.09 9.78 10.59
C GLU A 53 -12.57 10.02 10.54
N ARG A 54 -11.91 10.10 11.69
CA ARG A 54 -10.45 10.22 11.72
C ARG A 54 -9.76 8.98 11.15
N VAL A 55 -10.26 7.78 11.46
CA VAL A 55 -9.74 6.53 10.86
C VAL A 55 -9.96 6.52 9.35
N ARG A 56 -11.16 6.90 8.87
CA ARG A 56 -11.45 7.01 7.44
C ARG A 56 -10.46 7.94 6.72
N GLN A 57 -10.17 9.11 7.29
CA GLN A 57 -9.20 10.05 6.72
C GLN A 57 -7.81 9.44 6.63
N ILE A 58 -7.39 8.69 7.65
CA ILE A 58 -6.09 8.01 7.66
C ILE A 58 -6.07 6.89 6.61
N GLU A 59 -7.16 6.10 6.49
CA GLU A 59 -7.28 5.04 5.48
C GLU A 59 -7.16 5.61 4.05
N VAL A 60 -7.88 6.69 3.74
CA VAL A 60 -7.82 7.34 2.42
C VAL A 60 -6.40 7.82 2.12
N ARG A 61 -5.77 8.52 3.06
CA ARG A 61 -4.39 9.01 2.89
C ARG A 61 -3.39 7.87 2.73
N ALA A 62 -3.53 6.79 3.49
CA ALA A 62 -2.69 5.61 3.37
C ALA A 62 -2.84 4.97 1.98
N PHE A 63 -4.08 4.85 1.50
CA PHE A 63 -4.36 4.32 0.17
C PHE A 63 -3.76 5.16 -0.94
N GLU A 64 -3.90 6.49 -0.88
CA GLU A 64 -3.29 7.41 -1.85
C GLU A 64 -1.76 7.31 -1.87
N LYS A 65 -1.13 7.22 -0.69
CA LYS A 65 0.32 7.02 -0.58
C LYS A 65 0.79 5.72 -1.22
N VAL A 66 0.14 4.60 -0.90
CA VAL A 66 0.46 3.29 -1.48
C VAL A 66 0.27 3.33 -3.00
N GLN A 67 -0.86 3.86 -3.48
CA GLN A 67 -1.14 3.94 -4.91
C GLN A 67 -0.08 4.77 -5.65
N SER A 68 0.33 5.91 -5.08
CA SER A 68 1.39 6.75 -5.64
C SER A 68 2.74 6.03 -5.68
N ALA A 69 3.12 5.39 -4.57
CA ALA A 69 4.39 4.67 -4.47
C ALA A 69 4.47 3.47 -5.43
N VAL A 70 3.38 2.70 -5.58
CA VAL A 70 3.31 1.59 -6.54
C VAL A 70 3.44 2.10 -7.97
N LYS A 71 2.69 3.14 -8.35
CA LYS A 71 2.79 3.73 -9.71
C LYS A 71 4.20 4.23 -10.00
N ALA A 72 4.83 4.90 -9.04
CA ALA A 72 6.20 5.38 -9.19
C ALA A 72 7.21 4.22 -9.30
N ALA A 73 7.01 3.13 -8.56
CA ALA A 73 7.85 1.95 -8.65
C ALA A 73 7.75 1.28 -10.03
N ILE A 74 6.53 1.09 -10.55
CA ILE A 74 6.29 0.51 -11.87
C ILE A 74 6.91 1.39 -12.97
N ALA A 75 6.67 2.70 -12.93
CA ALA A 75 7.24 3.62 -13.92
C ALA A 75 8.78 3.59 -13.94
N ARG A 76 9.43 3.49 -12.76
CA ARG A 76 10.90 3.33 -12.68
C ARG A 76 11.37 2.01 -13.27
N GLN A 77 10.64 0.91 -13.06
CA GLN A 77 10.97 -0.40 -13.64
C GLN A 77 10.84 -0.39 -15.17
N GLU A 78 9.77 0.20 -15.69
CA GLU A 78 9.58 0.37 -17.15
C GLU A 78 10.70 1.21 -17.78
N GLN A 79 11.08 2.30 -17.12
CA GLN A 79 12.21 3.14 -17.56
C GLN A 79 13.53 2.37 -17.57
N ALA A 80 13.85 1.64 -16.50
CA ALA A 80 15.07 0.85 -16.40
C ALA A 80 15.12 -0.26 -17.46
N ALA A 81 14.00 -0.92 -17.74
CA ALA A 81 13.90 -1.94 -18.78
C ALA A 81 14.13 -1.36 -20.19
N LEU A 82 13.59 -0.17 -20.47
CA LEU A 82 13.79 0.52 -21.75
C LEU A 82 15.25 0.95 -21.93
N GLU A 83 15.90 1.46 -20.87
CA GLU A 83 17.32 1.83 -20.89
C GLU A 83 18.23 0.62 -21.08
N ALA A 84 17.95 -0.51 -20.43
CA ALA A 84 18.73 -1.74 -20.58
C ALA A 84 18.61 -2.39 -21.96
N ALA A 85 17.53 -2.10 -22.69
CA ALA A 85 17.30 -2.58 -24.05
C ALA A 85 17.94 -1.70 -25.14
N ARG A 86 18.57 -0.57 -24.76
CA ARG A 86 19.24 0.37 -25.66
C ARG A 86 20.73 0.10 -25.76
#